data_AF-A0A9W8VH03-F1
#
_entry.id   AF-A0A9W8VH03-F1
#
_cell.length_a   1.000
_cell.length_b   1.000
_cell.length_c   1.000
_cell.angle_alpha   90.00
_cell.angle_beta   90.00
_cell.angle_gamma   90.00
#
_symmetry.space_group_name_H-M   'P 1'
#
loop_
_entity.id
_entity.type
_entity.pdbx_description
1 polymer ?
#
loop_
_entity_poly.entity_id
_entity_poly.type
_entity_poly.pdbx_seq_one_letter_code
_entity_poly.pdbx_strand_id
1 'polypeptide(L)'
;MTRVILLINGPNLNLLGFREPHIYGSTTLQDVIASARAQAKELDVILQDFQSNHEGNIIDRIHEARRNVDVIIINPGAYTHTSVAIRDALLGVDIPFIEIHVTNPHTREPFRHHSFLCDKSTAIICGMGTHGYTAAVNFAASHLKIKEREIISEKVPIELKENGQSLKD
;
A
#
# COMPACT_ATOMS: atom_id res chain seq x y z
N MET A 1 15.36 0.35 12.53
CA MET A 1 14.79 -0.68 11.63
C MET A 1 14.47 -0.03 10.30
N THR A 2 14.81 -0.67 9.19
CA THR A 2 14.49 -0.20 7.83
C THR A 2 12.97 -0.25 7.64
N ARG A 3 12.38 0.87 7.21
CA ARG A 3 10.93 0.99 6.99
C ARG A 3 10.51 0.20 5.76
N VAL A 4 9.34 -0.43 5.79
CA VAL A 4 8.73 -1.16 4.68
C VAL A 4 7.49 -0.43 4.18
N ILE A 5 7.50 -0.04 2.91
CA ILE A 5 6.39 0.61 2.22
C ILE A 5 5.78 -0.39 1.23
N LEU A 6 4.46 -0.47 1.21
CA LEU A 6 3.70 -1.21 0.21
C LEU A 6 3.03 -0.25 -0.78
N LEU A 7 3.40 -0.32 -2.04
CA LEU A 7 2.77 0.41 -3.14
C LEU A 7 1.72 -0.45 -3.85
N ILE A 8 0.44 -0.09 -3.72
CA ILE A 8 -0.68 -0.79 -4.34
C ILE A 8 -1.22 0.03 -5.51
N ASN A 9 -1.42 -0.62 -6.66
CA ASN A 9 -2.07 -0.05 -7.83
C ASN A 9 -3.33 -0.84 -8.17
N GLY A 10 -4.47 -0.14 -8.19
CA GLY A 10 -5.77 -0.69 -8.50
C GLY A 10 -6.02 -0.91 -9.99
N PRO A 11 -7.30 -0.99 -10.40
CA PRO A 11 -7.68 -1.43 -11.73
C PRO A 11 -7.25 -0.46 -12.82
N ASN A 12 -6.92 -1.05 -13.98
CA ASN A 12 -6.52 -0.41 -15.23
C ASN A 12 -5.17 0.33 -15.18
N LEU A 13 -4.49 0.41 -14.04
CA LEU A 13 -3.16 1.06 -13.96
C LEU A 13 -2.08 0.25 -14.69
N ASN A 14 -2.30 -1.05 -14.91
CA ASN A 14 -1.45 -1.84 -15.81
C ASN A 14 -1.45 -1.32 -17.27
N LEU A 15 -2.40 -0.46 -17.63
CA LEU A 15 -2.48 0.17 -18.96
C LEU A 15 -1.85 1.58 -19.00
N LEU A 16 -1.25 2.06 -17.90
CA LEU A 16 -0.55 3.34 -17.86
C LEU A 16 0.54 3.39 -18.95
N GLY A 17 0.65 4.53 -19.65
CA GLY A 17 1.60 4.72 -20.76
C GLY A 17 1.13 4.18 -22.11
N PHE A 18 0.11 3.32 -22.16
CA PHE A 18 -0.41 2.75 -23.41
C PHE A 18 -1.67 3.46 -23.94
N ARG A 19 -2.46 4.06 -23.05
CA ARG A 19 -3.68 4.77 -23.43
C ARG A 19 -3.38 6.23 -23.77
N GLU A 20 -3.79 6.68 -24.96
CA GLU A 20 -3.67 8.07 -25.43
C GLU A 20 -2.34 8.74 -25.00
N PRO A 21 -1.17 8.21 -25.42
CA PRO A 21 0.13 8.64 -24.87
C PRO A 21 0.44 10.13 -25.09
N HIS A 22 -0.18 10.72 -26.10
CA HIS A 22 -0.11 12.15 -26.40
C HIS A 22 -0.83 13.03 -25.35
N ILE A 23 -1.71 12.44 -24.53
CA ILE A 23 -2.45 13.12 -23.45
C ILE A 23 -1.83 12.82 -22.09
N TYR A 24 -1.45 11.56 -21.83
CA TYR A 24 -1.04 11.10 -20.49
C TYR A 24 0.46 10.84 -20.34
N GLY A 25 1.23 10.98 -21.42
CA GLY A 25 2.63 10.56 -21.49
C GLY A 25 2.78 9.07 -21.79
N SER A 26 4.00 8.66 -22.12
CA SER A 26 4.37 7.28 -22.44
C SER A 26 4.91 6.49 -21.25
N THR A 27 4.99 7.11 -20.06
CA THR A 27 5.51 6.45 -18.86
C THR A 27 4.60 5.30 -18.45
N THR A 28 5.14 4.09 -18.40
CA THR A 28 4.40 2.89 -18.02
C THR A 28 4.34 2.72 -16.51
N LEU A 29 3.45 1.85 -16.01
CA LEU A 29 3.43 1.50 -14.59
C LEU A 29 4.75 0.87 -14.14
N GLN A 30 5.41 0.08 -15.01
CA GLN A 30 6.71 -0.52 -14.69
C GLN A 30 7.79 0.55 -14.51
N ASP A 31 7.80 1.60 -15.34
CA ASP A 31 8.73 2.72 -15.19
C ASP A 31 8.51 3.46 -13.86
N VAL A 32 7.25 3.70 -13.50
CA VAL A 32 6.88 4.32 -12.22
C VAL A 32 7.35 3.48 -11.04
N ILE A 33 7.12 2.17 -11.06
CA ILE A 33 7.55 1.26 -10.00
C ILE A 33 9.08 1.21 -9.92
N ALA A 34 9.77 1.16 -11.06
CA ALA A 34 11.24 1.16 -11.10
C ALA A 34 11.82 2.44 -10.47
N SER A 35 11.26 3.60 -10.82
CA SER A 35 11.64 4.89 -10.24
C SER A 35 11.36 4.95 -8.73
N ALA A 36 10.18 4.48 -8.29
CA ALA A 36 9.82 4.43 -6.88
C ALA A 36 10.76 3.50 -6.08
N ARG A 37 11.12 2.33 -6.63
CA ARG A 37 12.08 1.39 -6.00
C ARG A 37 13.48 2.00 -5.89
N ALA A 38 13.94 2.71 -6.92
CA ALA A 38 15.22 3.41 -6.90
C ALA A 38 15.25 4.49 -5.80
N GLN A 39 14.21 5.33 -5.75
CA GLN A 39 14.07 6.35 -4.72
C GLN A 39 13.98 5.75 -3.31
N ALA A 40 13.21 4.67 -3.12
CA ALA A 40 13.12 3.97 -1.85
C ALA A 40 14.49 3.47 -1.36
N LYS A 41 15.31 2.93 -2.27
CA LYS A 41 16.67 2.49 -1.97
C LYS A 41 17.56 3.65 -1.51
N GLU A 42 17.46 4.82 -2.15
CA GLU A 42 18.20 6.03 -1.77
C GLU A 42 17.80 6.54 -0.37
N LEU A 43 16.57 6.27 0.06
CA LEU A 43 16.00 6.68 1.35
C LEU A 43 16.14 5.61 2.46
N ASP A 44 16.87 4.52 2.20
CA ASP A 44 16.99 3.37 3.12
C ASP A 44 15.63 2.81 3.56
N VAL A 45 14.71 2.64 2.60
CA VAL A 45 13.41 1.99 2.81
C VAL A 45 13.20 0.84 1.82
N ILE A 46 12.52 -0.21 2.27
CA ILE A 46 12.12 -1.34 1.43
C ILE A 46 10.79 -1.00 0.77
N LEU A 47 10.75 -1.03 -0.57
CA LEU A 47 9.50 -0.91 -1.31
C LEU A 47 9.04 -2.28 -1.81
N GLN A 48 7.84 -2.67 -1.41
CA GLN A 48 7.07 -3.75 -2.01
C GLN A 48 6.02 -3.12 -2.93
N ASP A 49 5.70 -3.77 -4.04
CA ASP A 49 4.66 -3.30 -4.96
C ASP A 49 3.70 -4.42 -5.33
N PHE A 50 2.48 -4.01 -5.65
CA PHE A 50 1.40 -4.89 -6.06
C PHE A 50 0.46 -4.15 -7.01
N GLN A 51 -0.04 -4.85 -8.03
CA GLN A 51 -1.08 -4.34 -8.92
C GLN A 51 -2.14 -5.41 -9.12
N SER A 52 -3.42 -5.02 -9.11
CA SER A 52 -4.50 -5.91 -9.49
C SER A 52 -5.71 -5.14 -10.03
N ASN A 53 -6.42 -5.79 -10.95
CA ASN A 53 -7.72 -5.36 -11.44
C ASN A 53 -8.90 -5.92 -10.61
N HIS A 54 -8.61 -6.79 -9.65
CA HIS A 54 -9.60 -7.46 -8.81
C HIS A 54 -9.55 -6.90 -7.39
N GLU A 55 -10.70 -6.41 -6.91
CA GLU A 55 -10.88 -5.87 -5.56
C GLU A 55 -10.43 -6.85 -4.47
N GLY A 56 -10.86 -8.11 -4.54
CA GLY A 56 -10.49 -9.15 -3.58
C GLY A 56 -8.98 -9.33 -3.42
N ASN A 57 -8.24 -9.37 -4.54
CA ASN A 57 -6.77 -9.51 -4.49
C ASN A 57 -6.09 -8.31 -3.82
N ILE A 58 -6.65 -7.10 -3.95
CA ILE A 58 -6.14 -5.90 -3.26
C ILE A 58 -6.39 -6.02 -1.76
N ILE A 59 -7.59 -6.47 -1.38
CA ILE A 59 -7.97 -6.72 0.02
C ILE A 59 -7.04 -7.76 0.65
N ASP A 60 -6.83 -8.90 -0.01
CA ASP A 60 -5.95 -9.96 0.47
C ASP A 60 -4.52 -9.44 0.67
N ARG A 61 -4.03 -8.67 -0.31
CA ARG A 61 -2.70 -8.05 -0.22
C ARG A 61 -2.59 -7.06 0.95
N ILE A 62 -3.64 -6.30 1.24
CA ILE A 62 -3.71 -5.40 2.41
C ILE A 62 -3.66 -6.23 3.69
N HIS A 63 -4.43 -7.31 3.80
CA HIS A 63 -4.43 -8.18 4.99
C HIS A 63 -3.04 -8.79 5.26
N GLU A 64 -2.35 -9.25 4.22
CA GLU A 64 -0.98 -9.78 4.33
C GLU A 64 0.02 -8.74 4.86
N ALA A 65 -0.20 -7.46 4.54
CA ALA A 65 0.67 -6.36 4.93
C ALA A 65 0.72 -6.13 6.45
N ARG A 66 -0.32 -6.53 7.19
CA ARG A 66 -0.50 -6.30 8.64
C ARG A 66 0.72 -6.64 9.49
N ARG A 67 1.51 -7.64 9.07
CA ARG A 67 2.64 -8.15 9.87
C ARG A 67 3.97 -7.47 9.58
N ASN A 68 4.19 -7.00 8.35
CA ASN A 68 5.52 -6.65 7.86
C ASN A 68 5.61 -5.33 7.09
N VAL A 69 4.50 -4.61 6.90
CA VAL A 69 4.48 -3.27 6.27
C VAL A 69 4.28 -2.18 7.32
N ASP A 70 4.96 -1.05 7.16
CA ASP A 70 4.83 0.12 8.04
C ASP A 70 3.90 1.19 7.46
N VAL A 71 3.85 1.32 6.13
CA VAL A 71 3.05 2.33 5.41
C VAL A 71 2.52 1.75 4.10
N ILE A 72 1.27 2.08 3.76
CA ILE A 72 0.69 1.78 2.44
C ILE A 72 0.62 3.05 1.59
N ILE A 73 1.06 2.98 0.34
CA ILE A 73 0.73 3.97 -0.68
C ILE A 73 -0.21 3.27 -1.65
N ILE A 74 -1.38 3.84 -1.90
CA ILE A 74 -2.37 3.21 -2.77
C ILE A 74 -2.86 4.18 -3.83
N ASN A 75 -2.72 3.78 -5.09
CA ASN A 75 -3.52 4.32 -6.18
C ASN A 75 -4.69 3.37 -6.42
N PRO A 76 -5.87 3.61 -5.81
CA PRO A 76 -7.01 2.70 -5.92
C PRO A 76 -7.66 2.71 -7.31
N GLY A 77 -7.24 3.59 -8.23
CA GLY A 77 -7.89 3.77 -9.53
C GLY A 77 -9.39 4.03 -9.37
N ALA A 78 -10.21 3.31 -10.13
CA ALA A 78 -11.67 3.46 -10.08
C ALA A 78 -12.27 3.06 -8.71
N TYR A 79 -11.61 2.17 -7.95
CA TYR A 79 -12.16 1.65 -6.71
C TYR A 79 -12.24 2.67 -5.58
N THR A 80 -11.55 3.81 -5.69
CA THR A 80 -11.75 4.87 -4.69
C THR A 80 -13.20 5.34 -4.63
N HIS A 81 -13.91 5.31 -5.77
CA HIS A 81 -15.27 5.83 -5.88
C HIS A 81 -16.34 4.79 -5.51
N THR A 82 -15.96 3.53 -5.28
CA THR A 82 -16.94 2.43 -5.15
C THR A 82 -16.64 1.44 -4.02
N SER A 83 -15.38 1.29 -3.60
CA SER A 83 -14.96 0.19 -2.74
C SER A 83 -14.97 0.58 -1.27
N VAL A 84 -16.09 0.28 -0.61
CA VAL A 84 -16.15 0.24 0.87
C VAL A 84 -15.30 -0.94 1.39
N ALA A 85 -15.18 -2.02 0.63
CA ALA A 85 -14.43 -3.21 1.06
C ALA A 85 -12.92 -2.93 1.19
N ILE A 86 -12.30 -2.20 0.26
CA ILE A 86 -10.89 -1.78 0.38
C ILE A 86 -10.71 -0.79 1.54
N ARG A 87 -11.67 0.15 1.73
CA ARG A 87 -11.67 1.06 2.90
C ARG A 87 -11.61 0.27 4.19
N ASP A 88 -12.50 -0.71 4.36
CA ASP A 88 -12.59 -1.48 5.60
C ASP A 88 -11.37 -2.39 5.79
N ALA A 89 -10.79 -2.93 4.72
CA ALA A 89 -9.52 -3.67 4.78
C ALA A 89 -8.36 -2.79 5.28
N LEU A 90 -8.23 -1.56 4.76
CA LEU A 90 -7.21 -0.59 5.20
C LEU A 90 -7.38 -0.24 6.68
N LEU A 91 -8.61 0.00 7.14
CA LEU A 91 -8.91 0.27 8.54
C LEU A 91 -8.64 -0.96 9.43
N GLY A 92 -8.96 -2.16 8.95
CA GLY A 92 -8.81 -3.41 9.70
C GLY A 92 -7.37 -3.80 10.00
N VAL A 93 -6.40 -3.34 9.19
CA VAL A 93 -4.98 -3.58 9.42
C VAL A 93 -4.29 -2.51 10.26
N ASP A 94 -4.93 -1.35 10.48
CA ASP A 94 -4.39 -0.17 11.21
C ASP A 94 -3.00 0.28 10.72
N ILE A 95 -2.74 0.15 9.41
CA ILE A 95 -1.52 0.68 8.77
C ILE A 95 -1.85 2.05 8.18
N PRO A 96 -1.06 3.11 8.49
CA PRO A 96 -1.27 4.41 7.87
C PRO A 96 -1.09 4.32 6.35
N PHE A 97 -1.99 4.97 5.60
CA PHE A 97 -1.96 4.94 4.15
C PHE A 97 -2.06 6.32 3.50
N ILE A 98 -1.44 6.45 2.33
CA ILE A 98 -1.48 7.63 1.46
C ILE A 98 -2.26 7.25 0.20
N GLU A 99 -3.30 8.00 -0.12
CA GLU A 99 -4.05 7.83 -1.37
C GLU A 99 -3.40 8.69 -2.47
N ILE A 100 -3.17 8.11 -3.64
CA ILE A 100 -2.63 8.84 -4.79
C ILE A 100 -3.46 8.66 -6.05
N HIS A 101 -3.50 9.69 -6.89
CA HIS A 101 -4.13 9.67 -8.21
C HIS A 101 -3.24 10.37 -9.23
N VAL A 102 -2.98 9.70 -10.37
CA VAL A 102 -2.21 10.27 -11.49
C VAL A 102 -2.90 11.55 -12.00
N THR A 103 -4.22 11.50 -12.19
CA THR A 103 -5.04 12.64 -12.62
C THR A 103 -5.69 13.32 -11.43
N ASN A 104 -6.20 14.54 -11.59
CA ASN A 104 -7.04 15.18 -10.59
C ASN A 104 -8.49 14.68 -10.74
N PRO A 105 -9.05 13.88 -9.80
CA PRO A 105 -10.42 13.41 -9.92
C PRO A 105 -11.45 14.55 -9.77
N HIS A 106 -11.11 15.66 -9.10
CA HIS A 106 -12.02 16.79 -8.89
C HIS A 106 -12.24 17.65 -10.13
N THR A 107 -11.39 17.54 -11.16
CA THR A 107 -11.59 18.21 -12.45
C THR A 107 -12.32 17.32 -13.46
N ARG A 108 -12.81 16.17 -13.02
CA ARG A 108 -13.47 15.16 -13.85
C ARG A 108 -14.97 15.06 -13.52
N GLU A 109 -15.61 13.98 -13.98
CA GLU A 109 -17.04 13.76 -13.80
C GLU A 109 -17.44 13.78 -12.31
N PRO A 110 -18.65 14.28 -11.95
CA PRO A 110 -19.05 14.43 -10.55
C PRO A 110 -18.96 13.15 -9.70
N PHE A 111 -19.19 11.97 -10.29
CA PHE A 111 -19.07 10.70 -9.56
C PHE A 111 -17.64 10.40 -9.11
N ARG A 112 -16.63 11.07 -9.69
CA ARG A 112 -15.23 10.94 -9.28
C ARG A 112 -14.83 11.86 -8.13
N HIS A 113 -15.68 12.81 -7.77
CA HIS A 113 -15.37 13.75 -6.70
C HIS A 113 -15.47 13.10 -5.33
N HIS A 114 -16.19 11.97 -5.23
CA HIS A 114 -16.32 11.19 -4.01
C HIS A 114 -15.26 10.07 -3.96
N SER A 115 -14.60 9.94 -2.81
CA SER A 115 -13.71 8.83 -2.48
C SER A 115 -14.15 8.22 -1.15
N PHE A 116 -14.20 6.88 -1.09
CA PHE A 116 -14.41 6.12 0.14
C PHE A 116 -13.15 5.97 0.98
N LEU A 117 -11.99 6.42 0.49
CA LEU A 117 -10.69 6.23 1.13
C LEU A 117 -10.16 7.55 1.72
N CYS A 118 -10.52 8.68 1.11
CA CYS A 118 -9.90 9.97 1.35
C CYS A 118 -10.02 10.44 2.80
N ASP A 119 -11.17 10.25 3.44
CA ASP A 119 -11.44 10.67 4.82
C ASP A 119 -10.67 9.86 5.87
N LYS A 120 -10.06 8.74 5.47
CA LYS A 120 -9.24 7.87 6.33
C LYS A 120 -7.75 7.87 5.96
N SER A 121 -7.41 8.39 4.79
CA SER A 121 -6.02 8.52 4.36
C SER A 121 -5.25 9.52 5.23
N THR A 122 -3.95 9.29 5.43
CA THR A 122 -3.06 10.26 6.09
C THR A 122 -2.79 11.47 5.20
N ALA A 123 -2.72 11.24 3.89
CA ALA A 123 -2.55 12.28 2.88
C ALA A 123 -3.14 11.80 1.55
N ILE A 124 -3.52 12.78 0.71
CA ILE A 124 -4.02 12.56 -0.63
C ILE A 124 -3.18 13.38 -1.60
N ILE A 125 -2.68 12.74 -2.65
CA ILE A 125 -1.93 13.40 -3.72
C ILE A 125 -2.66 13.14 -5.04
N CYS A 126 -3.13 14.18 -5.72
CA CYS A 126 -3.82 14.00 -7.00
C CYS A 126 -3.38 15.01 -8.05
N GLY A 127 -3.41 14.61 -9.32
CA GLY A 127 -3.15 15.51 -10.45
C GLY A 127 -1.68 15.85 -10.73
N MET A 128 -0.74 15.24 -10.00
CA MET A 128 0.70 15.43 -10.23
C MET A 128 1.28 14.47 -11.30
N GLY A 129 0.43 13.78 -12.06
CA GLY A 129 0.87 12.73 -12.97
C GLY A 129 1.59 11.61 -12.21
N THR A 130 2.60 11.03 -12.85
CA THR A 130 3.45 9.99 -12.24
C THR A 130 4.34 10.52 -11.13
N HIS A 131 4.60 11.83 -11.07
CA HIS A 131 5.38 12.44 -9.99
C HIS A 131 4.70 12.34 -8.62
N GLY A 132 3.38 12.12 -8.57
CA GLY A 132 2.65 11.84 -7.33
C GLY A 132 3.19 10.61 -6.59
N TYR A 133 3.72 9.60 -7.30
CA TYR A 133 4.36 8.44 -6.69
C TYR A 133 5.67 8.84 -5.98
N THR A 134 6.50 9.66 -6.63
CA THR A 134 7.75 10.19 -6.06
C THR A 134 7.49 11.00 -4.79
N ALA A 135 6.46 11.86 -4.81
CA ALA A 135 6.06 12.65 -3.66
C ALA A 135 5.55 11.76 -2.51
N ALA A 136 4.74 10.74 -2.81
CA ALA A 136 4.22 9.82 -1.81
C ALA A 136 5.31 8.98 -1.15
N VAL A 137 6.25 8.42 -1.93
CA VAL A 137 7.39 7.64 -1.40
C VAL A 137 8.25 8.51 -0.50
N ASN A 138 8.59 9.74 -0.92
CA ASN A 138 9.36 10.65 -0.10
C ASN A 138 8.64 11.01 1.21
N PHE A 139 7.35 11.36 1.14
CA PHE A 139 6.57 11.69 2.33
C PHE A 139 6.46 10.49 3.29
N ALA A 140 6.16 9.30 2.74
CA ALA A 140 6.07 8.05 3.50
C ALA A 140 7.39 7.68 4.17
N ALA A 141 8.54 7.92 3.54
CA ALA A 141 9.85 7.60 4.10
C ALA A 141 10.32 8.65 5.12
N SER A 142 10.20 9.93 4.78
CA SER A 142 10.93 11.01 5.46
C SER A 142 10.09 11.79 6.47
N HIS A 143 8.75 11.76 6.37
CA HIS A 143 7.88 12.69 7.09
C HIS A 143 6.75 12.02 7.84
N LEU A 144 6.28 10.87 7.35
CA LEU A 144 5.21 10.14 8.01
C LEU A 144 5.72 9.52 9.33
N LYS A 145 5.07 9.89 10.43
CA LYS A 145 5.31 9.26 11.73
C LYS A 145 4.58 7.92 11.76
N ILE A 146 5.32 6.84 12.00
CA ILE A 146 4.76 5.50 12.18
C ILE A 146 4.74 5.16 13.67
N LYS A 147 3.75 4.40 14.10
CA LYS A 147 3.78 3.79 15.43
C LYS A 147 4.93 2.78 15.45
N GLU A 148 5.70 2.74 16.53
CA GLU A 148 6.63 1.62 16.74
C GLU A 148 5.82 0.33 16.82
N ARG A 149 6.23 -0.70 16.08
CA ARG A 149 5.60 -2.01 16.23
C ARG A 149 6.01 -2.57 17.58
N GLU A 150 5.03 -2.95 18.40
CA GLU A 150 5.31 -3.85 19.50
C GLU A 150 5.86 -5.15 18.90
N ILE A 151 7.15 -5.42 19.13
CA ILE A 151 7.72 -6.73 18.80
C ILE A 151 7.01 -7.70 19.74
N ILE A 152 5.97 -8.36 19.24
CA ILE A 152 5.43 -9.54 19.91
C ILE A 152 6.52 -10.60 19.74
N SER A 153 7.41 -10.66 20.73
CA SER A 153 8.28 -11.81 20.93
C SER A 153 7.36 -13.01 20.97
N GLU A 154 7.38 -13.84 19.92
CA GLU A 154 6.84 -15.19 19.97
C GLU A 154 7.67 -15.97 20.99
N LYS A 155 7.41 -15.76 22.28
CA LYS A 155 7.73 -16.74 23.31
C LYS A 155 6.79 -17.90 23.05
N VAL A 156 7.26 -18.85 22.24
CA VAL A 156 6.75 -20.21 22.26
C VAL A 156 6.76 -20.65 23.73
N PRO A 157 5.61 -21.03 24.34
CA PRO A 157 5.64 -21.64 25.66
C PRO A 157 6.33 -23.00 25.51
N ILE A 158 7.60 -23.07 25.91
CA ILE A 158 8.22 -24.35 26.25
C ILE A 158 7.75 -24.63 27.68
N GLU A 159 6.62 -25.34 27.81
CA GLU A 159 6.33 -26.09 29.03
C GLU A 159 6.27 -27.59 28.74
N LEU A 160 7.26 -28.25 29.33
CA LEU A 160 7.61 -29.66 29.40
C LEU A 160 6.48 -30.54 29.94
N LYS A 161 6.42 -31.80 29.51
CA LYS A 161 6.37 -32.94 30.44
C LYS A 161 7.19 -34.12 29.92
N GLU A 162 8.40 -34.23 30.47
CA GLU A 162 9.03 -35.52 30.72
C GLU A 162 8.07 -36.34 31.59
N ASN A 163 7.59 -37.48 31.09
CA ASN A 163 7.09 -38.55 31.93
C ASN A 163 7.93 -39.80 31.65
N GLY A 164 9.15 -39.75 32.18
CA GLY A 164 9.86 -40.96 32.56
C GLY A 164 9.21 -41.53 33.81
N GLN A 165 8.30 -42.48 33.66
CA GLN A 165 8.00 -43.46 34.70
C GLN A 165 8.09 -44.86 34.10
N SER A 166 9.25 -45.45 34.31
CA SER A 166 9.47 -46.88 34.39
C SER A 166 8.68 -47.42 35.58
N LEU A 167 7.74 -48.33 35.32
CA LEU A 167 7.33 -49.34 36.31
C LEU A 167 7.63 -50.71 35.70
N LYS A 168 8.70 -51.30 36.23
CA LYS A 168 8.88 -52.75 36.31
C LYS A 168 7.92 -53.22 37.40
N ASP A 169 7.03 -54.14 37.04
CA ASP A 169 6.80 -55.46 37.67
C ASP A 169 5.52 -56.07 37.11
#